data_AF-A0A660UCZ7-F1
#
_entry.id   AF-A0A660UCZ7-F1
#
_cell.length_a   1.000
_cell.length_b   1.000
_cell.length_c   1.000
_cell.angle_alpha   90.00
_cell.angle_beta   90.00
_cell.angle_gamma   90.00
#
_symmetry.space_group_name_H-M   'P 1'
#
loop_
_entity.id
_entity.type
_entity.pdbx_description
1 polymer ?
#
loop_
_entity_poly.entity_id
_entity_poly.type
_entity_poly.pdbx_seq_one_letter_code
_entity_poly.pdbx_strand_id
1 'polypeptide(L)'
;MLNYWRVVILATIVFGSILAIGMKAYPYGRNGVEIAYIAKDSPARGVLEQGMIITQLNDKQVKNVESWNKMISNISGNITLIANGKRYTLNVNESLGIYVVDIERTNIDFGLDLKGGTRILLKPKENATKDMIDQIISTLQTRANLYGLKEMHFYPVRGIDGNYYVQIEMAGVKGNVIEELLSTEGKFEAKVSKPVSITNGKGSIQLGSNFYDVTTLANGSVVVNNSVIDPGEKFVLQNIEFEYINSTANEALFLAK
;
A
#
# COMPACT_ATOMS: atom_id res chain seq x y z
N MET A 1 40.02 -39.41 26.01
CA MET A 1 38.90 -40.21 25.46
C MET A 1 37.65 -39.85 26.24
N LEU A 2 36.62 -39.31 25.58
CA LEU A 2 35.35 -38.94 26.23
C LEU A 2 34.61 -40.22 26.69
N ASN A 3 34.95 -40.74 27.88
CA ASN A 3 34.33 -41.94 28.46
C ASN A 3 32.87 -41.72 28.95
N TYR A 4 32.38 -40.49 28.87
CA TYR A 4 31.01 -40.14 29.26
C TYR A 4 30.13 -40.05 28.03
N TRP A 5 29.56 -41.18 27.61
CA TRP A 5 28.68 -41.28 26.43
C TRP A 5 27.52 -40.25 26.44
N ARG A 6 26.99 -39.92 27.64
CA ARG A 6 25.99 -38.85 27.82
C ARG A 6 26.50 -37.47 27.42
N VAL A 7 27.76 -37.16 27.72
CA VAL A 7 28.40 -35.89 27.35
C VAL A 7 28.62 -35.82 25.84
N VAL A 8 28.99 -36.94 25.21
CA VAL A 8 29.12 -37.02 23.75
C VAL A 8 27.77 -36.78 23.08
N ILE A 9 26.70 -37.43 23.55
CA ILE A 9 25.34 -37.21 23.02
C ILE A 9 24.94 -35.73 23.15
N LEU A 10 25.13 -35.13 24.32
CA LEU A 10 24.79 -33.72 24.54
C LEU A 10 25.60 -32.79 23.63
N ALA A 11 26.89 -33.04 23.48
CA ALA A 11 27.74 -32.27 22.58
C ALA A 11 27.30 -32.40 21.12
N THR A 12 26.91 -33.60 20.67
CA THR A 12 26.37 -33.82 19.32
C THR A 12 25.04 -33.09 19.11
N ILE A 13 24.14 -33.09 20.09
CA ILE A 13 22.86 -32.36 20.00
C ILE A 13 23.10 -30.85 19.93
N VAL A 14 23.97 -30.31 20.79
CA VAL A 14 24.31 -28.88 20.77
C VAL A 14 24.96 -28.51 19.44
N PHE A 15 25.91 -29.29 18.95
CA PHE A 15 26.53 -29.06 17.65
C PHE A 15 25.50 -29.13 16.50
N GLY A 16 24.61 -30.12 16.53
CA GLY A 16 23.49 -30.26 15.59
C GLY A 16 22.57 -29.04 15.61
N SER A 17 22.26 -28.47 16.77
CA SER A 17 21.45 -27.26 16.88
C SER A 17 22.12 -26.02 16.28
N ILE A 18 23.43 -25.83 16.51
CA ILE A 18 24.20 -24.73 15.93
C ILE A 18 24.22 -24.83 14.40
N LEU A 19 24.43 -26.04 13.88
CA LEU A 19 24.37 -26.33 12.46
C LEU A 19 22.96 -26.07 11.88
N ALA A 20 21.91 -26.50 12.58
CA ALA A 20 20.53 -26.26 12.16
C ALA A 20 20.18 -24.76 12.12
N ILE A 21 20.71 -23.96 13.04
CA ILE A 21 20.51 -22.50 13.06
C ILE A 21 21.25 -21.81 11.91
N GLY A 22 22.53 -22.15 11.73
CA GLY A 22 23.43 -21.45 10.81
C GLY A 22 23.34 -21.90 9.35
N MET A 23 22.88 -23.12 9.08
CA MET A 23 22.78 -23.69 7.73
C MET A 23 21.36 -23.62 7.17
N LYS A 24 20.81 -22.40 7.04
CA LYS A 24 19.61 -22.18 6.21
C LYS A 24 19.97 -22.48 4.74
N ALA A 25 19.14 -23.25 4.06
CA ALA A 25 19.34 -23.60 2.66
C ALA A 25 18.92 -22.42 1.76
N TYR A 26 19.78 -22.05 0.81
CA TYR A 26 19.51 -20.97 -0.14
C TYR A 26 19.55 -21.51 -1.56
N PRO A 27 18.41 -21.98 -2.11
CA PRO A 27 18.38 -22.56 -3.45
C PRO A 27 18.85 -21.59 -4.54
N TYR A 28 18.77 -20.28 -4.29
CA TYR A 28 19.15 -19.22 -5.24
C TYR A 28 20.39 -18.42 -4.82
N GLY A 29 21.09 -18.85 -3.77
CA GLY A 29 22.29 -18.20 -3.25
C GLY A 29 22.05 -17.30 -2.04
N ARG A 30 23.15 -16.96 -1.34
CA ARG A 30 23.15 -16.18 -0.09
C ARG A 30 23.10 -14.65 -0.29
N ASN A 31 23.10 -14.21 -1.54
CA ASN A 31 23.10 -12.81 -1.92
C ASN A 31 21.82 -12.55 -2.73
N GLY A 32 21.07 -11.55 -2.32
CA GLY A 32 19.82 -11.19 -2.97
C GLY A 32 18.93 -10.39 -2.04
N VAL A 33 17.77 -10.04 -2.56
CA VAL A 33 16.71 -9.35 -1.82
C VAL A 33 15.39 -10.06 -2.10
N GLU A 34 14.53 -10.16 -1.11
CA GLU A 34 13.21 -10.74 -1.23
C GLU A 34 12.18 -9.65 -1.56
N ILE A 35 11.28 -9.92 -2.50
CA ILE A 35 10.20 -9.00 -2.84
C ILE A 35 9.17 -9.00 -1.71
N ALA A 36 9.11 -7.91 -0.96
CA ALA A 36 8.12 -7.70 0.08
C ALA A 36 6.79 -7.21 -0.52
N TYR A 37 6.85 -6.27 -1.47
CA TYR A 37 5.66 -5.70 -2.08
C TYR A 37 5.89 -5.25 -3.53
N ILE A 38 4.82 -5.32 -4.32
CA ILE A 38 4.77 -4.84 -5.70
C ILE A 38 3.57 -3.89 -5.81
N ALA A 39 3.85 -2.63 -6.14
CA ALA A 39 2.85 -1.58 -6.34
C ALA A 39 1.84 -1.93 -7.43
N LYS A 40 0.65 -1.35 -7.37
CA LYS A 40 -0.44 -1.68 -8.31
C LYS A 40 -0.13 -1.27 -9.75
N ASP A 41 0.55 -0.15 -9.91
CA ASP A 41 0.99 0.47 -11.16
C ASP A 41 2.39 0.00 -11.60
N SER A 42 3.02 -0.88 -10.81
CA SER A 42 4.34 -1.42 -11.12
C SER A 42 4.33 -2.21 -12.43
N PRO A 43 5.33 -2.05 -13.31
CA PRO A 43 5.50 -2.91 -14.49
C PRO A 43 5.79 -4.38 -14.12
N ALA A 44 6.15 -4.66 -12.87
CA ALA A 44 6.36 -6.01 -12.36
C ALA A 44 5.06 -6.69 -11.91
N ARG A 45 3.94 -5.96 -11.84
CA ARG A 45 2.66 -6.50 -11.36
C ARG A 45 2.17 -7.61 -12.27
N GLY A 46 1.92 -8.80 -11.69
CA GLY A 46 1.46 -9.98 -12.43
C GLY A 46 2.57 -10.73 -13.19
N VAL A 47 3.80 -10.18 -13.22
CA VAL A 47 4.99 -10.84 -13.78
C VAL A 47 5.85 -11.44 -12.67
N LEU A 48 6.01 -10.69 -11.59
CA LEU A 48 6.68 -11.11 -10.37
C LEU A 48 5.69 -11.27 -9.23
N GLU A 49 6.07 -12.08 -8.26
CA GLU A 49 5.26 -12.37 -7.08
C GLU A 49 6.04 -12.02 -5.80
N GLN A 50 5.30 -11.75 -4.74
CA GLN A 50 5.88 -11.56 -3.41
C GLN A 50 6.60 -12.84 -2.94
N GLY A 51 7.67 -12.67 -2.19
CA GLY A 51 8.52 -13.76 -1.72
C GLY A 51 9.53 -14.27 -2.77
N MET A 52 9.47 -13.79 -4.02
CA MET A 52 10.54 -14.09 -4.98
C MET A 52 11.85 -13.41 -4.55
N ILE A 53 12.97 -14.11 -4.71
CA ILE A 53 14.30 -13.61 -4.37
C ILE A 53 14.98 -13.11 -5.64
N ILE A 54 15.24 -11.80 -5.68
CA ILE A 54 15.98 -11.15 -6.75
C ILE A 54 17.48 -11.24 -6.46
N THR A 55 18.23 -11.84 -7.38
CA THR A 55 19.68 -12.04 -7.24
C THR A 55 20.48 -11.20 -8.23
N GLN A 56 19.86 -10.76 -9.33
CA GLN A 56 20.51 -9.92 -10.34
C GLN A 56 19.56 -8.88 -10.93
N LEU A 57 20.13 -7.75 -11.33
CA LEU A 57 19.48 -6.66 -12.05
C LEU A 57 20.47 -6.09 -13.08
N ASN A 58 20.09 -6.10 -14.37
CA ASN A 58 20.91 -5.75 -15.53
C ASN A 58 22.29 -6.42 -15.51
N ASP A 59 22.29 -7.75 -15.31
CA ASP A 59 23.47 -8.63 -15.20
C ASP A 59 24.44 -8.29 -14.05
N LYS A 60 24.10 -7.33 -13.18
CA LYS A 60 24.83 -7.03 -11.94
C LYS A 60 24.19 -7.76 -10.76
N GLN A 61 25.02 -8.31 -9.87
CA GLN A 61 24.54 -8.99 -8.67
C GLN A 61 23.94 -8.02 -7.66
N VAL A 62 22.79 -8.40 -7.10
CA VAL A 62 22.15 -7.73 -5.97
C VAL A 62 22.57 -8.45 -4.70
N LYS A 63 23.28 -7.76 -3.80
CA LYS A 63 23.80 -8.36 -2.57
C LYS A 63 22.87 -8.18 -1.37
N ASN A 64 22.23 -7.02 -1.28
CA ASN A 64 21.41 -6.58 -0.16
C ASN A 64 20.51 -5.40 -0.60
N VAL A 65 19.64 -4.95 0.29
CA VAL A 65 18.72 -3.82 0.08
C VAL A 65 19.45 -2.53 -0.30
N GLU A 66 20.65 -2.28 0.25
CA GLU A 66 21.43 -1.10 -0.10
C GLU A 66 21.92 -1.14 -1.56
N SER A 67 22.45 -2.28 -1.98
CA SER A 67 22.84 -2.55 -3.38
C SER A 67 21.64 -2.40 -4.30
N TRP A 68 20.49 -2.95 -3.93
CA TRP A 68 19.25 -2.80 -4.68
C TRP A 68 18.87 -1.34 -4.86
N ASN A 69 18.77 -0.58 -3.77
CA ASN A 69 18.38 0.84 -3.78
C ASN A 69 19.31 1.68 -4.67
N LYS A 70 20.61 1.42 -4.65
CA LYS A 70 21.59 2.10 -5.52
C LYS A 70 21.40 1.76 -7.00
N MET A 71 20.92 0.56 -7.32
CA MET A 71 20.75 0.12 -8.71
C MET A 71 19.43 0.62 -9.31
N ILE A 72 18.38 0.77 -8.50
CA ILE A 72 17.07 1.25 -8.97
C ILE A 72 16.94 2.77 -9.03
N SER A 73 17.86 3.54 -8.42
CA SER A 73 17.70 5.00 -8.31
C SER A 73 17.71 5.75 -9.64
N ASN A 74 18.28 5.17 -10.70
CA ASN A 74 18.38 5.78 -12.03
C ASN A 74 17.97 4.79 -13.13
N ILE A 75 17.02 3.91 -12.83
CA ILE A 75 16.64 2.85 -13.75
C ILE A 75 15.55 3.30 -14.70
N SER A 76 15.75 3.11 -16.00
CA SER A 76 14.77 3.38 -17.05
C SER A 76 15.01 2.48 -18.26
N GLY A 77 13.98 2.34 -19.08
CA GLY A 77 13.97 1.50 -20.29
C GLY A 77 13.75 0.01 -20.00
N ASN A 78 14.19 -0.82 -20.95
CA ASN A 78 14.12 -2.27 -20.80
C ASN A 78 15.20 -2.75 -19.83
N ILE A 79 14.76 -3.38 -18.75
CA ILE A 79 15.62 -3.92 -17.70
C ILE A 79 15.47 -5.43 -17.67
N THR A 80 16.51 -6.12 -17.22
CA THR A 80 16.47 -7.56 -17.02
C THR A 80 16.79 -7.89 -15.57
N LEU A 81 16.01 -8.75 -14.96
CA LEU A 81 16.22 -9.19 -13.58
C LEU A 81 16.19 -10.72 -13.50
N ILE A 82 16.93 -11.27 -12.53
CA ILE A 82 16.86 -12.70 -12.20
C ILE A 82 16.19 -12.83 -10.84
N ALA A 83 15.03 -13.47 -10.82
CA ALA A 83 14.26 -13.78 -9.62
C ALA A 83 14.04 -15.28 -9.51
N ASN A 84 14.34 -15.89 -8.36
CA ASN A 84 14.29 -17.35 -8.14
C ASN A 84 14.97 -18.16 -9.27
N GLY A 85 16.10 -17.66 -9.79
CA GLY A 85 16.87 -18.27 -10.87
C GLY A 85 16.28 -18.13 -12.28
N LYS A 86 15.11 -17.49 -12.44
CA LYS A 86 14.47 -17.23 -13.74
C LYS A 86 14.73 -15.80 -14.20
N ARG A 87 14.93 -15.60 -15.50
CA ARG A 87 15.16 -14.29 -16.12
C ARG A 87 13.82 -13.65 -16.51
N TYR A 88 13.65 -12.39 -16.15
CA TYR A 88 12.48 -11.57 -16.48
C TYR A 88 12.93 -10.25 -17.12
N THR A 89 12.17 -9.77 -18.09
CA THR A 89 12.41 -8.49 -18.75
C THR A 89 11.22 -7.58 -18.52
N LEU A 90 11.47 -6.38 -18.02
CA LEU A 90 10.44 -5.37 -17.74
C LEU A 90 10.79 -4.07 -18.45
N ASN A 91 9.77 -3.34 -18.91
CA ASN A 91 9.95 -1.98 -19.39
C ASN A 91 9.60 -1.02 -18.25
N VAL A 92 10.56 -0.18 -17.86
CA VAL A 92 10.42 0.75 -16.73
C VAL A 92 10.54 2.17 -17.24
N ASN A 93 9.55 3.02 -16.93
CA ASN A 93 9.61 4.44 -17.25
C ASN A 93 10.25 5.24 -16.12
N GLU A 94 9.62 5.24 -14.94
CA GLU A 94 10.04 6.08 -13.79
C GLU A 94 10.44 5.24 -12.58
N SER A 95 9.66 4.22 -12.24
CA SER A 95 9.89 3.37 -11.07
C SER A 95 9.55 1.92 -11.36
N LEU A 96 10.30 1.01 -10.75
CA LEU A 96 9.95 -0.41 -10.73
C LEU A 96 8.73 -0.68 -9.86
N GLY A 97 8.44 0.16 -8.86
CA GLY A 97 7.37 -0.11 -7.89
C GLY A 97 7.54 -1.43 -7.12
N ILE A 98 8.78 -1.92 -6.96
CA ILE A 98 9.09 -3.12 -6.17
C ILE A 98 9.80 -2.69 -4.89
N TYR A 99 9.26 -3.11 -3.77
CA TYR A 99 9.83 -2.91 -2.45
C TYR A 99 10.38 -4.24 -1.94
N VAL A 100 11.62 -4.21 -1.47
CA VAL A 100 12.38 -5.41 -1.16
C VAL A 100 12.94 -5.36 0.26
N VAL A 101 13.18 -6.53 0.83
CA VAL A 101 13.85 -6.73 2.13
C VAL A 101 15.08 -7.62 1.96
N ASP A 102 16.00 -7.57 2.92
CA ASP A 102 17.14 -8.47 2.92
C ASP A 102 16.68 -9.90 3.22
N ILE A 103 17.24 -10.86 2.47
CA ILE A 103 17.03 -12.27 2.76
C ILE A 103 17.66 -12.61 4.12
N GLU A 104 16.94 -13.39 4.91
CA GLU A 104 17.41 -13.83 6.21
C GLU A 104 18.58 -14.79 6.07
N ARG A 105 19.60 -14.65 6.93
CA ARG A 105 20.85 -15.43 6.86
C ARG A 105 20.86 -16.70 7.71
N THR A 106 19.92 -16.82 8.64
CA THR A 106 19.81 -17.92 9.60
C THR A 106 18.37 -18.40 9.68
N ASN A 107 18.14 -19.56 10.29
CA ASN A 107 16.79 -20.06 10.63
C ASN A 107 16.21 -19.40 11.90
N ILE A 108 16.61 -18.16 12.19
CA ILE A 108 16.18 -17.40 13.36
C ILE A 108 15.55 -16.10 12.86
N ASP A 109 14.34 -15.84 13.32
CA ASP A 109 13.65 -14.59 13.10
C ASP A 109 14.14 -13.58 14.15
N PHE A 110 14.80 -12.53 13.67
CA PHE A 110 15.29 -11.47 14.53
C PHE A 110 14.25 -10.35 14.63
N GLY A 111 13.99 -9.91 15.87
CA GLY A 111 13.16 -8.74 16.13
C GLY A 111 13.78 -7.44 15.61
N LEU A 112 12.99 -6.36 15.69
CA LEU A 112 13.35 -5.02 15.23
C LEU A 112 14.69 -4.53 15.80
N ASP A 113 14.98 -4.83 17.07
CA ASP A 113 16.20 -4.37 17.76
C ASP A 113 17.49 -4.94 17.17
N LEU A 114 17.43 -6.13 16.55
CA LEU A 114 18.58 -6.83 15.99
C LEU A 114 18.63 -6.74 14.46
N LYS A 115 17.47 -6.83 13.79
CA LYS A 115 17.36 -6.75 12.32
C LYS A 115 17.35 -5.30 11.82
N GLY A 116 17.02 -4.36 12.70
CA GLY A 116 16.68 -2.99 12.32
C GLY A 116 15.33 -2.93 11.59
N GLY A 117 14.80 -1.73 11.43
CA GLY A 117 13.54 -1.51 10.73
C GLY A 117 12.92 -0.18 11.14
N THR A 118 11.60 -0.09 11.01
CA THR A 118 10.88 1.14 11.31
C THR A 118 9.84 0.89 12.41
N ARG A 119 9.82 1.78 13.40
CA ARG A 119 8.74 1.95 14.36
C ARG A 119 8.03 3.27 14.09
N ILE A 120 6.72 3.22 13.86
CA ILE A 120 5.87 4.38 13.56
C ILE A 120 4.78 4.48 14.62
N LEU A 121 4.44 5.71 15.00
CA LEU A 121 3.29 6.00 15.84
C LEU A 121 2.28 6.81 15.04
N LEU A 122 1.11 6.24 14.79
CA LEU A 122 -0.01 6.93 14.16
C LEU A 122 -0.93 7.49 15.23
N LYS A 123 -1.21 8.79 15.13
CA LYS A 123 -2.19 9.49 15.96
C LYS A 123 -3.49 9.67 15.16
N PRO A 124 -4.65 9.24 15.67
CA PRO A 124 -5.94 9.61 15.09
C PRO A 124 -6.12 11.13 15.05
N LYS A 125 -6.74 11.65 13.98
CA LYS A 125 -7.02 13.09 13.85
C LYS A 125 -8.00 13.60 14.92
N GLU A 126 -8.90 12.73 15.37
CA GLU A 126 -9.91 13.01 16.39
C GLU A 126 -9.72 12.11 17.61
N ASN A 127 -10.34 12.45 18.73
CA ASN A 127 -10.28 11.62 19.93
C ASN A 127 -10.89 10.24 19.67
N ALA A 128 -10.06 9.21 19.68
CA ALA A 128 -10.49 7.83 19.46
C ALA A 128 -10.70 7.10 20.81
N THR A 129 -11.75 6.29 20.89
CA THR A 129 -11.92 5.34 21.98
C THR A 129 -11.02 4.12 21.78
N LYS A 130 -10.86 3.29 22.81
CA LYS A 130 -10.11 2.03 22.70
C LYS A 130 -10.69 1.13 21.60
N ASP A 131 -12.01 0.98 21.54
CA ASP A 131 -12.67 0.14 20.55
C ASP A 131 -12.44 0.65 19.11
N MET A 132 -12.43 1.97 18.91
CA MET A 132 -12.08 2.57 17.62
C MET A 132 -10.64 2.26 17.24
N ILE A 133 -9.71 2.27 18.20
CA ILE A 133 -8.29 1.93 17.96
C ILE A 133 -8.15 0.47 17.59
N ASP A 134 -8.83 -0.44 18.28
CA ASP A 134 -8.82 -1.86 17.97
C ASP A 134 -9.38 -2.11 16.54
N GLN A 135 -10.42 -1.37 16.13
CA GLN A 135 -10.94 -1.40 14.76
C GLN A 135 -9.96 -0.83 13.72
N ILE A 136 -9.26 0.26 14.04
CA ILE A 136 -8.21 0.82 13.18
C ILE A 136 -7.09 -0.22 13.00
N ILE A 137 -6.63 -0.82 14.09
CA ILE A 137 -5.61 -1.88 14.09
C ILE A 137 -6.05 -3.05 13.20
N SER A 138 -7.27 -3.55 13.37
CA SER A 138 -7.79 -4.64 12.54
C SER A 138 -7.80 -4.26 11.06
N THR A 139 -8.20 -3.03 10.72
CA THR A 139 -8.22 -2.55 9.33
C THR A 139 -6.81 -2.47 8.74
N LEU A 140 -5.86 -1.91 9.49
CA LEU A 140 -4.46 -1.81 9.08
C LEU A 140 -3.82 -3.18 8.93
N GLN A 141 -4.12 -4.12 9.82
CA GLN A 141 -3.62 -5.50 9.74
C GLN A 141 -4.18 -6.24 8.51
N THR A 142 -5.47 -6.08 8.21
CA THR A 142 -6.05 -6.62 6.96
C THR A 142 -5.35 -6.04 5.73
N ARG A 143 -5.10 -4.72 5.69
CA ARG A 143 -4.39 -4.07 4.57
C ARG A 143 -2.96 -4.55 4.43
N ALA A 144 -2.21 -4.62 5.53
CA ALA A 144 -0.85 -5.13 5.55
C ALA A 144 -0.79 -6.56 5.00
N ASN A 145 -1.71 -7.43 5.44
CA ASN A 145 -1.82 -8.79 4.93
C ASN A 145 -2.14 -8.85 3.42
N LEU A 146 -3.07 -8.02 2.95
CA LEU A 146 -3.40 -7.92 1.52
C LEU A 146 -2.22 -7.42 0.68
N TYR A 147 -1.38 -6.56 1.25
CA TYR A 147 -0.15 -6.08 0.63
C TYR A 147 1.05 -7.00 0.87
N GLY A 148 0.87 -8.15 1.53
CA GLY A 148 1.96 -9.11 1.78
C GLY A 148 2.94 -8.68 2.86
N LEU A 149 2.64 -7.61 3.59
CA LEU A 149 3.44 -7.09 4.70
C LEU A 149 3.09 -7.84 6.00
N LYS A 150 3.12 -9.16 5.96
CA LYS A 150 2.65 -10.03 7.07
C LYS A 150 3.49 -9.87 8.35
N GLU A 151 4.74 -9.48 8.21
CA GLU A 151 5.69 -9.25 9.31
C GLU A 151 5.48 -7.92 10.06
N MET A 152 4.34 -7.25 9.83
CA MET A 152 4.00 -6.02 10.53
C MET A 152 3.25 -6.30 11.82
N HIS A 153 3.71 -5.70 12.91
CA HIS A 153 3.04 -5.75 14.20
C HIS A 153 2.35 -4.42 14.51
N PHE A 154 1.14 -4.51 15.04
CA PHE A 154 0.29 -3.38 15.36
C PHE A 154 -0.10 -3.44 16.84
N TYR A 155 0.18 -2.38 17.59
CA TYR A 155 -0.10 -2.32 19.02
C TYR A 155 -0.90 -1.06 19.37
N PRO A 156 -1.93 -1.16 20.22
CA PRO A 156 -2.56 0.01 20.80
C PRO A 156 -1.65 0.57 21.91
N VAL A 157 -1.37 1.88 21.87
CA VAL A 157 -0.55 2.55 22.87
C VAL A 157 -1.31 3.76 23.41
N ARG A 158 -1.25 3.98 24.72
CA ARG A 158 -1.81 5.18 25.35
C ARG A 158 -0.69 6.14 25.70
N GLY A 159 -0.77 7.36 25.19
CA GLY A 159 0.18 8.41 25.48
C GLY A 159 -0.02 9.00 26.88
N ILE A 160 0.99 9.74 27.33
CA ILE A 160 0.94 10.51 28.59
C ILE A 160 -0.11 11.63 28.50
N ASP A 161 -0.40 12.09 27.28
CA ASP A 161 -1.46 13.04 26.96
C ASP A 161 -2.87 12.42 27.08
N GLY A 162 -2.98 11.15 27.45
CA GLY A 162 -4.23 10.42 27.62
C GLY A 162 -4.84 9.90 26.33
N ASN A 163 -4.29 10.29 25.16
CA ASN A 163 -4.76 9.91 23.84
C ASN A 163 -4.29 8.51 23.46
N TYR A 164 -5.03 7.88 22.56
CA TYR A 164 -4.64 6.60 21.98
C TYR A 164 -3.87 6.79 20.67
N TYR A 165 -2.94 5.86 20.44
CA TYR A 165 -2.06 5.79 19.30
C TYR A 165 -2.04 4.35 18.77
N VAL A 166 -1.74 4.20 17.49
CA VAL A 166 -1.40 2.91 16.89
C VAL A 166 0.10 2.88 16.65
N GLN A 167 0.79 2.00 17.36
CA GLN A 167 2.19 1.71 17.11
C GLN A 167 2.31 0.62 16.05
N ILE A 168 3.14 0.88 15.05
CA ILE A 168 3.43 -0.04 13.97
C ILE A 168 4.92 -0.37 14.00
N GLU A 169 5.25 -1.64 13.97
CA GLU A 169 6.62 -2.13 13.90
C GLU A 169 6.80 -3.02 12.67
N MET A 170 7.86 -2.77 11.92
CA MET A 170 8.21 -3.57 10.76
C MET A 170 9.73 -3.72 10.65
N ALA A 171 10.20 -4.97 10.60
CA ALA A 171 11.62 -5.27 10.41
C ALA A 171 12.03 -5.11 8.94
N GLY A 172 13.22 -4.54 8.69
CA GLY A 172 13.84 -4.51 7.36
C GLY A 172 13.21 -3.61 6.29
N VAL A 173 12.11 -2.89 6.58
CA VAL A 173 11.46 -1.96 5.65
C VAL A 173 11.55 -0.52 6.16
N LYS A 174 11.71 0.43 5.22
CA LYS A 174 11.78 1.87 5.50
C LYS A 174 10.38 2.48 5.72
N GLY A 175 10.30 3.48 6.59
CA GLY A 175 9.02 4.08 7.00
C GLY A 175 8.19 4.75 5.92
N ASN A 176 8.83 5.27 4.85
CA ASN A 176 8.12 5.91 3.75
C ASN A 176 7.18 4.94 2.99
N VAL A 177 7.58 3.67 2.89
CA VAL A 177 6.75 2.61 2.28
C VAL A 177 5.48 2.38 3.11
N ILE A 178 5.62 2.44 4.43
CA ILE A 178 4.50 2.21 5.35
C ILE A 178 3.51 3.38 5.28
N GLU A 179 4.00 4.62 5.19
CA GLU A 179 3.16 5.80 5.04
C GLU A 179 2.33 5.75 3.75
N GLU A 180 2.96 5.41 2.63
CA GLU A 180 2.30 5.29 1.33
C GLU A 180 1.24 4.18 1.30
N LEU A 181 1.49 3.04 1.95
CA LEU A 181 0.61 1.87 1.87
C LEU A 181 -0.50 1.86 2.93
N LEU A 182 -0.26 2.43 4.11
CA LEU A 182 -1.15 2.28 5.26
C LEU A 182 -1.83 3.59 5.69
N SER A 183 -1.26 4.76 5.38
CA SER A 183 -1.84 6.05 5.81
C SER A 183 -2.88 6.61 4.84
N THR A 184 -3.16 5.97 3.71
CA THR A 184 -4.20 6.41 2.78
C THR A 184 -5.60 6.04 3.28
N GLU A 185 -6.52 7.01 3.29
CA GLU A 185 -7.92 6.74 3.59
C GLU A 185 -8.61 6.07 2.38
N GLY A 186 -9.27 4.94 2.62
CA GLY A 186 -9.99 4.20 1.59
C GLY A 186 -11.46 4.60 1.57
N LYS A 187 -11.75 5.85 1.17
CA LYS A 187 -13.13 6.36 1.17
C LYS A 187 -13.90 5.84 -0.04
N PHE A 188 -14.87 4.97 0.21
CA PHE A 188 -15.80 4.50 -0.81
C PHE A 188 -17.12 5.26 -0.70
N GLU A 189 -17.53 5.91 -1.79
CA GLU A 189 -18.82 6.57 -1.90
C GLU A 189 -19.57 6.03 -3.11
N ALA A 190 -20.80 5.57 -2.90
CA ALA A 190 -21.71 5.26 -3.98
C ALA A 190 -22.50 6.53 -4.33
N LYS A 191 -22.48 6.92 -5.61
CA LYS A 191 -23.24 8.06 -6.13
C LYS A 191 -24.14 7.60 -7.28
N VAL A 192 -25.34 8.17 -7.38
CA VAL A 192 -26.29 7.87 -8.45
C VAL A 192 -26.11 8.90 -9.57
N SER A 193 -25.88 8.42 -10.79
CA SER A 193 -25.80 9.29 -11.96
C SER A 193 -27.18 9.86 -12.32
N LYS A 194 -27.25 11.19 -12.45
CA LYS A 194 -28.44 11.94 -12.87
C LYS A 194 -28.06 12.84 -14.05
N PRO A 195 -28.05 12.30 -15.29
CA PRO A 195 -27.87 13.12 -16.48
C PRO A 195 -29.12 13.98 -16.72
N VAL A 196 -28.90 15.19 -17.22
CA VAL A 196 -29.95 16.14 -17.61
C VAL A 196 -29.73 16.51 -19.06
N SER A 197 -30.71 16.21 -19.91
CA SER A 197 -30.67 16.64 -21.31
C SER A 197 -30.78 18.16 -21.40
N ILE A 198 -29.86 18.77 -22.14
CA ILE A 198 -29.77 20.21 -22.38
C ILE A 198 -30.21 20.51 -23.80
N THR A 199 -31.14 21.44 -23.97
CA THR A 199 -31.57 21.99 -25.26
C THR A 199 -31.48 23.51 -25.20
N ASN A 200 -30.73 24.12 -26.12
CA ASN A 200 -30.47 25.58 -26.14
C ASN A 200 -29.93 26.12 -24.81
N GLY A 201 -29.05 25.35 -24.16
CA GLY A 201 -28.43 25.72 -22.89
C GLY A 201 -29.35 25.62 -21.66
N LYS A 202 -30.54 25.01 -21.80
CA LYS A 202 -31.49 24.79 -20.70
C LYS A 202 -31.89 23.33 -20.58
N GLY A 203 -32.10 22.87 -19.35
CA GLY A 203 -32.64 21.55 -19.02
C GLY A 203 -33.35 21.59 -17.68
N SER A 204 -33.80 20.43 -17.20
CA SER A 204 -34.40 20.34 -15.87
C SER A 204 -34.04 19.03 -15.15
N ILE A 205 -33.77 19.14 -13.86
CA ILE A 205 -33.63 17.99 -12.97
C ILE A 205 -35.02 17.66 -12.42
N GLN A 206 -35.53 16.48 -12.73
CA GLN A 206 -36.74 15.96 -12.12
C GLN A 206 -36.39 15.13 -10.87
N LEU A 207 -36.91 15.55 -9.71
CA LEU A 207 -36.86 14.83 -8.43
C LEU A 207 -38.28 14.60 -7.91
N GLY A 208 -38.75 13.35 -8.06
CA GLY A 208 -40.15 13.00 -7.82
C GLY A 208 -41.07 13.78 -8.75
N SER A 209 -41.94 14.61 -8.16
CA SER A 209 -42.87 15.48 -8.88
C SER A 209 -42.35 16.90 -9.13
N ASN A 210 -41.20 17.27 -8.57
CA ASN A 210 -40.65 18.62 -8.69
C ASN A 210 -39.61 18.68 -9.82
N PHE A 211 -39.59 19.81 -10.51
CA PHE A 211 -38.65 20.13 -11.58
C PHE A 211 -37.79 21.31 -11.15
N TYR A 212 -36.49 21.20 -11.38
CA TYR A 212 -35.51 22.26 -11.11
C TYR A 212 -34.84 22.65 -12.40
N ASP A 213 -34.95 23.92 -12.78
CA ASP A 213 -34.33 24.42 -13.99
C ASP A 213 -32.81 24.42 -13.88
N VAL A 214 -32.16 23.95 -14.95
CA VAL A 214 -30.72 23.96 -15.14
C VAL A 214 -30.40 24.82 -16.35
N THR A 215 -29.54 25.82 -16.19
CA THR A 215 -29.03 26.62 -17.31
C THR A 215 -27.53 26.50 -17.39
N THR A 216 -27.00 26.05 -18.53
CA THR A 216 -25.55 25.98 -18.77
C THR A 216 -25.00 27.34 -19.14
N LEU A 217 -23.86 27.72 -18.55
CA LEU A 217 -23.14 28.95 -18.83
C LEU A 217 -21.95 28.68 -19.76
N ALA A 218 -21.51 29.70 -20.50
CA ALA A 218 -20.42 29.58 -21.48
C ALA A 218 -19.05 29.25 -20.84
N ASN A 219 -18.91 29.45 -19.53
CA ASN A 219 -17.72 29.12 -18.74
C ASN A 219 -17.70 27.66 -18.24
N GLY A 220 -18.73 26.86 -18.56
CA GLY A 220 -18.86 25.46 -18.14
C GLY A 220 -19.57 25.26 -16.80
N SER A 221 -19.95 26.33 -16.10
CA SER A 221 -20.77 26.28 -14.88
C SER A 221 -22.25 26.08 -15.22
N VAL A 222 -23.05 25.66 -14.23
CA VAL A 222 -24.51 25.55 -14.37
C VAL A 222 -25.23 26.39 -13.33
N VAL A 223 -26.35 26.98 -13.71
CA VAL A 223 -27.28 27.63 -12.78
C VAL A 223 -28.35 26.62 -12.41
N VAL A 224 -28.45 26.29 -11.14
CA VAL A 224 -29.49 25.43 -10.57
C VAL A 224 -30.18 26.18 -9.43
N ASN A 225 -31.50 26.35 -9.50
CA ASN A 225 -32.28 27.04 -8.47
C ASN A 225 -31.69 28.41 -8.08
N ASN A 226 -31.34 29.21 -9.09
CA ASN A 226 -30.74 30.56 -8.97
C ASN A 226 -29.33 30.62 -8.34
N SER A 227 -28.67 29.48 -8.13
CA SER A 227 -27.27 29.43 -7.68
C SER A 227 -26.37 28.97 -8.82
N VAL A 228 -25.23 29.63 -9.00
CA VAL A 228 -24.18 29.21 -9.94
C VAL A 228 -23.36 28.11 -9.27
N ILE A 229 -23.21 26.98 -9.95
CA ILE A 229 -22.48 25.79 -9.49
C ILE A 229 -21.35 25.51 -10.48
N ASP A 230 -20.12 25.46 -9.97
CA ASP A 230 -18.94 25.12 -10.75
C ASP A 230 -18.68 23.60 -10.80
N PRO A 231 -17.97 23.08 -11.83
CA PRO A 231 -17.59 21.67 -11.88
C PRO A 231 -16.85 21.22 -10.60
N GLY A 232 -17.35 20.15 -9.98
CA GLY A 232 -16.87 19.60 -8.70
C GLY A 232 -17.56 20.19 -7.46
N GLU A 233 -18.37 21.24 -7.60
CA GLU A 233 -19.13 21.80 -6.48
C GLU A 233 -20.36 20.98 -6.13
N LYS A 234 -20.72 21.07 -4.85
CA LYS A 234 -21.83 20.36 -4.24
C LYS A 234 -22.97 21.31 -3.90
N PHE A 235 -24.19 20.85 -4.11
CA PHE A 235 -25.41 21.58 -3.77
C PHE A 235 -26.48 20.61 -3.27
N VAL A 236 -27.52 21.13 -2.61
CA VAL A 236 -28.59 20.30 -2.04
C VAL A 236 -29.92 20.63 -2.70
N LEU A 237 -30.61 19.61 -3.19
CA LEU A 237 -32.00 19.70 -3.64
C LEU A 237 -32.84 18.64 -2.91
N GLN A 238 -33.92 19.06 -2.24
CA GLN A 238 -34.78 18.15 -1.45
C GLN A 238 -34.03 17.22 -0.49
N ASN A 239 -33.03 17.73 0.22
CA ASN A 239 -32.17 16.97 1.12
C ASN A 239 -31.30 15.88 0.44
N ILE A 240 -31.16 15.92 -0.88
CA ILE A 240 -30.22 15.08 -1.64
C ILE A 240 -29.03 15.95 -2.02
N GLU A 241 -27.82 15.49 -1.72
CA GLU A 241 -26.58 16.18 -2.11
C GLU A 241 -26.27 15.82 -3.56
N PHE A 242 -26.15 16.83 -4.42
CA PHE A 242 -25.72 16.70 -5.80
C PHE A 242 -24.32 17.28 -5.97
N GLU A 243 -23.51 16.65 -6.80
CA GLU A 243 -22.24 17.15 -7.29
C GLU A 243 -22.34 17.35 -8.79
N TYR A 244 -22.05 18.56 -9.27
CA TYR A 244 -22.01 18.84 -10.70
C TYR A 244 -20.66 18.41 -11.27
N ILE A 245 -20.65 17.55 -12.30
CA ILE A 245 -19.40 17.00 -12.85
C ILE A 245 -18.94 17.81 -14.06
N ASN A 246 -19.80 17.90 -15.07
CA ASN A 246 -19.53 18.61 -16.31
C ASN A 246 -20.81 18.76 -17.15
N SER A 247 -20.73 19.61 -18.17
CA SER A 247 -21.75 19.73 -19.21
C SER A 247 -21.15 19.67 -20.59
N THR A 248 -21.84 19.00 -21.49
CA THR A 248 -21.66 19.05 -22.95
C THR A 248 -22.76 19.91 -23.56
N ALA A 249 -22.75 20.08 -24.89
CA ALA A 249 -23.81 20.81 -25.60
C ALA A 249 -25.22 20.23 -25.37
N ASN A 250 -25.33 18.92 -25.08
CA ASN A 250 -26.60 18.19 -25.05
C ASN A 250 -26.92 17.58 -23.68
N GLU A 251 -25.98 17.58 -22.74
CA GLU A 251 -26.15 16.89 -21.45
C GLU A 251 -25.33 17.56 -20.35
N ALA A 252 -25.93 17.75 -19.17
CA ALA A 252 -25.24 18.07 -17.94
C ALA A 252 -25.29 16.87 -16.98
N LEU A 253 -24.15 16.48 -16.44
CA LEU A 253 -24.01 15.32 -15.57
C LEU A 253 -23.93 15.73 -14.10
N PHE A 254 -24.82 15.17 -13.30
CA PHE A 254 -24.85 15.33 -11.85
C PHE A 254 -24.71 13.97 -11.16
N LEU A 255 -24.04 13.93 -10.02
CA LEU A 255 -23.96 12.76 -9.15
C LEU A 255 -24.70 13.05 -7.85
N ALA A 256 -25.70 12.23 -7.52
CA ALA A 256 -26.46 12.33 -6.28
C ALA A 256 -25.89 11.40 -5.21
N LYS A 257 -25.85 11.88 -3.96
CA LYS A 257 -25.46 11.14 -2.76
C LYS A 257 -26.56 11.21 -1.70
#